data_AF-A0A957CFG9-F1
#
_entry.id   AF-A0A957CFG9-F1
#
_cell.length_a   1.000
_cell.length_b   1.000
_cell.length_c   1.000
_cell.angle_alpha   90.00
_cell.angle_beta   90.00
_cell.angle_gamma   90.00
#
_symmetry.space_group_name_H-M   'P 1'
#
loop_
_entity.id
_entity.type
_entity.pdbx_description
1 polymer ?
#
loop_
_entity_poly.entity_id
_entity_poly.type
_entity_poly.pdbx_seq_one_letter_code
_entity_poly.pdbx_strand_id
1 'polypeptide(L)'
;AYIQMGNPLQHVYIEAEDGMVIRPDNLDPETLTLPLFTTADFVEDDFIEPPFDRGPYPKGVPLGVDLARWLEASGSGTYHQQGATAVIDFQFDGLLPGGVYTLWCVSFDIPDFNLLFELPCGAPDGTENSFIADENGHADLYLEMDAFPPSTDEVIYELAVAYHSDGQTHGISVGEYSKNAHILLFYDFLPPE
;
A
#
# COMPACT_ATOMS: atom_id res chain seq x y z
N ALA A 1 -16.91 9.09 -5.22
CA ALA A 1 -15.90 9.34 -6.25
C ALA A 1 -15.51 8.02 -6.89
N TYR A 2 -15.14 8.02 -8.19
CA TYR A 2 -14.44 6.88 -8.80
C TYR A 2 -12.97 6.96 -8.43
N ILE A 3 -12.39 5.85 -8.02
CA ILE A 3 -11.03 5.75 -7.51
C ILE A 3 -10.25 4.80 -8.43
N GLN A 4 -9.01 5.18 -8.74
CA GLN A 4 -8.06 4.34 -9.44
C GLN A 4 -6.73 4.44 -8.70
N MET A 5 -6.32 3.34 -8.06
CA MET A 5 -5.08 3.28 -7.32
C MET A 5 -3.90 2.94 -8.24
N GLY A 6 -2.76 3.58 -7.99
CA GLY A 6 -1.52 3.45 -8.76
C GLY A 6 -0.34 2.98 -7.91
N ASN A 7 0.78 2.71 -8.56
CA ASN A 7 1.89 1.90 -8.02
C ASN A 7 3.14 2.76 -7.73
N PRO A 8 3.44 3.08 -6.46
CA PRO A 8 4.74 3.59 -6.07
C PRO A 8 5.59 2.39 -5.64
N LEU A 9 6.86 2.41 -6.02
CA LEU A 9 7.85 1.39 -5.63
C LEU A 9 8.28 1.53 -4.15
N GLN A 10 7.33 1.76 -3.23
CA GLN A 10 7.61 2.22 -1.88
C GLN A 10 8.26 1.14 -1.01
N HIS A 11 7.91 -0.15 -1.16
CA HIS A 11 8.34 -1.17 -0.19
C HIS A 11 8.85 -2.48 -0.78
N VAL A 12 9.35 -2.47 -2.01
CA VAL A 12 9.99 -3.65 -2.61
C VAL A 12 11.37 -3.36 -3.14
N TYR A 13 12.23 -4.36 -3.04
CA TYR A 13 13.66 -4.18 -3.26
C TYR A 13 14.23 -5.23 -4.19
N ILE A 14 15.22 -4.83 -4.98
CA ILE A 14 16.05 -5.70 -5.81
C ILE A 14 17.43 -5.84 -5.17
N GLU A 15 18.08 -6.97 -5.40
CA GLU A 15 19.43 -7.23 -4.89
C GLU A 15 20.48 -6.40 -5.66
N ALA A 16 21.35 -5.72 -4.92
CA ALA A 16 22.51 -5.00 -5.43
C ALA A 16 23.76 -5.91 -5.45
N GLU A 17 24.82 -5.49 -6.14
CA GLU A 17 26.05 -6.29 -6.32
C GLU A 17 26.75 -6.67 -5.01
N ASP A 18 26.57 -5.89 -3.95
CA ASP A 18 27.17 -6.11 -2.63
C ASP A 18 26.35 -7.04 -1.73
N GLY A 19 25.24 -7.60 -2.23
CA GLY A 19 24.33 -8.49 -1.50
C GLY A 19 23.34 -7.77 -0.59
N MET A 20 23.34 -6.43 -0.62
CA MET A 20 22.30 -5.60 -0.02
C MET A 20 21.11 -5.48 -0.98
N VAL A 21 20.03 -4.83 -0.52
CA VAL A 21 18.88 -4.55 -1.38
C VAL A 21 18.61 -3.05 -1.50
N ILE A 22 18.15 -2.64 -2.67
CA ILE A 22 17.82 -1.25 -3.00
C ILE A 22 16.44 -1.17 -3.64
N ARG A 23 15.74 -0.05 -3.46
CA ARG A 23 14.50 0.22 -4.18
C ARG A 23 14.82 0.44 -5.67
N PRO A 24 14.10 -0.19 -6.63
CA PRO A 24 14.36 -0.01 -8.08
C PRO A 24 14.20 1.43 -8.54
N ASP A 25 15.18 1.97 -9.29
CA ASP A 25 15.21 3.38 -9.72
C ASP A 25 14.80 3.62 -11.17
N ASN A 26 14.56 2.54 -11.89
CA ASN A 26 14.12 2.53 -13.28
C ASN A 26 13.21 1.32 -13.53
N LEU A 27 12.47 1.37 -14.63
CA LEU A 27 11.56 0.32 -15.08
C LEU A 27 11.99 -0.25 -16.43
N ASP A 28 13.31 -0.28 -16.68
CA ASP A 28 13.84 -0.84 -17.91
C ASP A 28 13.60 -2.37 -17.95
N PRO A 29 13.52 -2.99 -19.15
CA PRO A 29 13.16 -4.41 -19.26
C PRO A 29 14.03 -5.36 -18.44
N GLU A 30 15.30 -5.04 -18.22
CA GLU A 30 16.19 -5.85 -17.38
C GLU A 30 15.77 -5.79 -15.90
N THR A 31 15.54 -4.58 -15.39
CA THR A 31 15.11 -4.33 -14.00
C THR A 31 13.76 -4.98 -13.70
N LEU A 32 12.84 -4.98 -14.67
CA LEU A 32 11.52 -5.61 -14.54
C LEU A 32 11.59 -7.12 -14.28
N THR A 33 12.66 -7.80 -14.73
CA THR A 33 12.84 -9.25 -14.52
C THR A 33 13.55 -9.60 -13.22
N LEU A 34 13.99 -8.61 -12.44
CA LEU A 34 14.72 -8.85 -11.21
C LEU A 34 13.79 -9.37 -10.11
N PRO A 35 14.22 -10.39 -9.35
CA PRO A 35 13.45 -10.90 -8.21
C PRO A 35 13.38 -9.85 -7.10
N LEU A 36 12.23 -9.82 -6.42
CA LEU A 36 12.00 -8.93 -5.30
C LEU A 36 12.30 -9.56 -3.96
N PHE A 37 12.73 -8.72 -3.03
CA PHE A 37 13.08 -9.07 -1.66
C PHE A 37 12.46 -8.08 -0.67
N THR A 38 12.29 -8.55 0.57
CA THR A 38 12.08 -7.70 1.75
C THR A 38 13.44 -7.13 2.22
N THR A 39 13.40 -6.18 3.13
CA THR A 39 14.53 -5.87 4.01
C THR A 39 14.57 -6.83 5.19
N ALA A 40 15.74 -7.02 5.81
CA ALA A 40 15.87 -7.83 7.02
C ALA A 40 15.34 -7.10 8.27
N ASP A 41 15.44 -5.78 8.25
CA ASP A 41 15.06 -4.87 9.32
C ASP A 41 13.91 -3.96 8.89
N PHE A 42 13.17 -3.43 9.86
CA PHE A 42 12.19 -2.37 9.62
C PHE A 42 12.86 -1.14 8.98
N VAL A 43 12.22 -0.61 7.94
CA VAL A 43 12.57 0.67 7.33
C VAL A 43 11.37 1.60 7.51
N GLU A 44 11.61 2.79 8.05
CA GLU A 44 10.57 3.81 8.20
C GLU A 44 10.03 4.20 6.81
N ASP A 45 8.72 4.32 6.70
CA ASP A 45 8.07 4.70 5.45
C ASP A 45 8.31 6.19 5.14
N ASP A 46 8.53 6.49 3.87
CA ASP A 46 8.83 7.80 3.31
C ASP A 46 7.76 8.20 2.29
N PHE A 47 6.49 8.11 2.74
CA PHE A 47 5.25 8.24 1.96
C PHE A 47 5.30 9.23 0.77
N ILE A 48 5.67 10.50 0.99
CA ILE A 48 5.41 11.57 0.00
C ILE A 48 6.62 12.46 -0.33
N GLU A 49 7.63 12.58 0.54
CA GLU A 49 8.71 13.56 0.33
C GLU A 49 9.98 12.99 -0.32
N PRO A 50 10.37 13.42 -1.53
CA PRO A 50 11.69 13.14 -2.06
C PRO A 50 12.78 13.94 -1.33
N PRO A 51 14.02 13.41 -1.24
CA PRO A 51 14.47 12.16 -1.83
C PRO A 51 14.00 10.96 -1.03
N PHE A 52 13.36 10.00 -1.73
CA PHE A 52 13.02 8.72 -1.13
C PHE A 52 14.31 8.03 -0.68
N ASP A 53 14.29 7.41 0.50
CA ASP A 53 15.36 6.55 0.95
C ASP A 53 15.29 5.24 0.17
N ARG A 54 16.35 4.93 -0.56
CA ARG A 54 16.38 3.79 -1.50
C ARG A 54 17.21 2.65 -0.95
N GLY A 55 17.76 2.79 0.25
CA GLY A 55 18.79 1.92 0.79
C GLY A 55 20.22 2.37 0.42
N PRO A 56 21.22 1.49 0.53
CA PRO A 56 21.08 0.04 0.66
C PRO A 56 20.64 -0.44 2.06
N TYR A 57 19.83 -1.49 2.09
CA TYR A 57 19.40 -2.15 3.32
C TYR A 57 19.87 -3.62 3.37
N PRO A 58 20.02 -4.20 4.57
CA PRO A 58 20.28 -5.63 4.69
C PRO A 58 19.18 -6.44 4.00
N LYS A 59 19.58 -7.40 3.15
CA LYS A 59 18.67 -8.26 2.40
C LYS A 59 17.85 -9.14 3.33
N GLY A 60 16.54 -9.11 3.18
CA GLY A 60 15.60 -10.00 3.86
C GLY A 60 15.30 -11.26 3.04
N VAL A 61 14.02 -11.65 3.01
CA VAL A 61 13.57 -12.87 2.33
C VAL A 61 13.12 -12.56 0.91
N PRO A 62 13.24 -13.51 -0.04
CA PRO A 62 12.65 -13.34 -1.36
C PRO A 62 11.12 -13.32 -1.28
N LEU A 63 10.49 -12.41 -2.03
CA LEU A 63 9.02 -12.32 -2.14
C LEU A 63 8.42 -13.36 -3.10
N GLY A 64 9.26 -14.08 -3.85
CA GLY A 64 8.81 -15.13 -4.78
C GLY A 64 8.24 -14.60 -6.10
N VAL A 65 8.38 -13.30 -6.37
CA VAL A 65 7.95 -12.63 -7.60
C VAL A 65 9.03 -11.68 -8.12
N ASP A 66 8.91 -11.30 -9.38
CA ASP A 66 9.73 -10.24 -9.99
C ASP A 66 9.00 -8.89 -9.98
N LEU A 67 9.75 -7.84 -10.33
CA LEU A 67 9.24 -6.48 -10.37
C LEU A 67 8.10 -6.32 -11.39
N ALA A 68 8.17 -6.99 -12.54
CA ALA A 68 7.09 -6.97 -13.53
C ALA A 68 5.77 -7.45 -12.93
N ARG A 69 5.77 -8.61 -12.27
CA ARG A 69 4.57 -9.17 -11.64
C ARG A 69 4.05 -8.29 -10.52
N TRP A 70 4.93 -7.70 -9.71
CA TRP A 70 4.53 -6.75 -8.67
C TRP A 70 3.79 -5.54 -9.24
N LEU A 71 4.26 -5.05 -10.39
CA LEU A 71 3.69 -3.89 -11.07
C LEU A 71 2.37 -4.16 -11.81
N GLU A 72 1.94 -5.42 -11.94
CA GLU A 72 0.65 -5.78 -12.55
C GLU A 72 -0.53 -5.46 -11.64
N ALA A 73 -0.31 -5.27 -10.33
CA ALA A 73 -1.36 -4.95 -9.39
C ALA A 73 -2.06 -3.63 -9.75
N SER A 74 -3.38 -3.64 -9.67
CA SER A 74 -4.22 -2.46 -9.87
C SER A 74 -5.48 -2.56 -9.01
N GLY A 75 -6.04 -1.40 -8.68
CA GLY A 75 -7.27 -1.30 -7.89
C GLY A 75 -8.17 -0.21 -8.45
N SER A 76 -9.46 -0.49 -8.48
CA SER A 76 -10.46 0.51 -8.87
C SER A 76 -11.77 0.31 -8.12
N GLY A 77 -12.55 1.38 -8.03
CA GLY A 77 -13.92 1.28 -7.56
C GLY A 77 -14.42 2.60 -7.04
N THR A 78 -15.17 2.58 -5.94
CA THR A 78 -15.93 3.75 -5.51
C THR A 78 -15.84 4.03 -4.02
N TYR A 79 -15.90 5.31 -3.69
CA TYR A 79 -16.14 5.83 -2.35
C TYR A 79 -17.46 6.62 -2.36
N HIS A 80 -18.40 6.25 -1.50
CA HIS A 80 -19.73 6.84 -1.41
C HIS A 80 -20.05 7.27 0.02
N GLN A 81 -19.93 8.57 0.29
CA GLN A 81 -20.32 9.16 1.57
C GLN A 81 -21.83 9.32 1.71
N GLN A 82 -22.35 8.97 2.89
CA GLN A 82 -23.74 9.06 3.31
C GLN A 82 -23.83 9.67 4.71
N GLY A 83 -23.70 10.99 4.79
CA GLY A 83 -23.65 11.69 6.08
C GLY A 83 -22.32 11.45 6.79
N ALA A 84 -22.37 10.84 7.98
CA ALA A 84 -21.18 10.55 8.79
C ALA A 84 -20.49 9.22 8.43
N THR A 85 -21.11 8.39 7.60
CA THR A 85 -20.55 7.12 7.15
C THR A 85 -20.21 7.17 5.67
N ALA A 86 -19.34 6.29 5.23
CA ALA A 86 -19.03 6.07 3.83
C ALA A 86 -18.97 4.57 3.51
N VAL A 87 -19.22 4.25 2.25
CA VAL A 87 -19.07 2.92 1.69
C VAL A 87 -17.92 2.94 0.70
N ILE A 88 -17.01 1.98 0.83
CA ILE A 88 -15.99 1.66 -0.16
C ILE A 88 -16.39 0.34 -0.83
N ASP A 89 -16.34 0.33 -2.15
CA ASP A 89 -16.54 -0.85 -2.98
C ASP A 89 -15.42 -0.88 -4.03
N PHE A 90 -14.44 -1.76 -3.81
CA PHE A 90 -13.24 -1.89 -4.63
C PHE A 90 -13.09 -3.27 -5.23
N GLN A 91 -12.51 -3.28 -6.42
CA GLN A 91 -12.03 -4.46 -7.12
C GLN A 91 -10.55 -4.29 -7.38
N PHE A 92 -9.80 -5.35 -7.13
CA PHE A 92 -8.36 -5.42 -7.34
C PHE A 92 -8.03 -6.56 -8.28
N ASP A 93 -7.07 -6.32 -9.16
CA ASP A 93 -6.58 -7.29 -10.15
C ASP A 93 -5.06 -7.28 -10.20
N GLY A 94 -4.47 -8.40 -10.63
CA GLY A 94 -3.01 -8.52 -10.73
C GLY A 94 -2.31 -8.68 -9.37
N LEU A 95 -3.06 -8.90 -8.29
CA LEU A 95 -2.52 -9.18 -6.96
C LEU A 95 -1.75 -10.52 -6.95
N LEU A 96 -0.94 -10.74 -5.92
CA LEU A 96 -0.29 -12.03 -5.72
C LEU A 96 -1.33 -13.06 -5.26
N PRO A 97 -1.52 -14.19 -5.98
CA PRO A 97 -2.54 -15.17 -5.63
C PRO A 97 -2.39 -15.73 -4.21
N GLY A 98 -3.48 -15.75 -3.44
CA GLY A 98 -3.48 -16.14 -2.03
C GLY A 98 -2.76 -15.18 -1.09
N GLY A 99 -2.32 -14.01 -1.59
CA GLY A 99 -1.70 -12.96 -0.79
C GLY A 99 -2.68 -12.34 0.19
N VAL A 100 -2.17 -11.95 1.36
CA VAL A 100 -2.94 -11.26 2.40
C VAL A 100 -2.72 -9.77 2.25
N TYR A 101 -3.81 -9.01 2.23
CA TYR A 101 -3.80 -7.57 2.02
C TYR A 101 -4.63 -6.84 3.07
N THR A 102 -4.34 -5.56 3.26
CA THR A 102 -5.13 -4.66 4.11
C THR A 102 -5.28 -3.29 3.48
N LEU A 103 -6.44 -2.66 3.66
CA LEU A 103 -6.74 -1.29 3.27
C LEU A 103 -6.54 -0.32 4.45
N TRP A 104 -5.86 0.78 4.20
CA TRP A 104 -5.49 1.80 5.18
C TRP A 104 -6.03 3.16 4.78
N CYS A 105 -6.51 3.87 5.79
CA CYS A 105 -7.06 5.21 5.70
C CYS A 105 -6.04 6.14 6.32
N VAL A 106 -5.39 6.92 5.47
CA VAL A 106 -4.22 7.72 5.81
C VAL A 106 -4.51 9.19 5.58
N SER A 107 -3.88 10.07 6.34
CA SER A 107 -4.02 11.51 6.17
C SER A 107 -2.72 12.24 6.46
N PHE A 108 -2.46 13.27 5.66
CA PHE A 108 -1.28 14.11 5.76
C PHE A 108 -1.68 15.58 5.83
N ASP A 109 -0.88 16.40 6.53
CA ASP A 109 -1.00 17.84 6.42
C ASP A 109 -0.37 18.38 5.12
N ILE A 110 -0.76 19.59 4.73
CA ILE A 110 -0.21 20.31 3.58
C ILE A 110 0.26 21.68 4.08
N PRO A 111 1.44 22.17 3.67
CA PRO A 111 2.32 21.64 2.61
C PRO A 111 3.42 20.69 3.10
N ASP A 112 3.50 20.40 4.40
CA ASP A 112 4.64 19.72 5.00
C ASP A 112 4.53 18.18 4.95
N PHE A 113 3.39 17.63 4.50
CA PHE A 113 3.15 16.20 4.33
C PHE A 113 3.46 15.34 5.56
N ASN A 114 3.29 15.90 6.76
CA ASN A 114 3.40 15.13 7.99
C ASN A 114 2.22 14.17 8.10
N LEU A 115 2.53 12.91 8.41
CA LEU A 115 1.52 11.91 8.72
C LEU A 115 0.69 12.34 9.94
N LEU A 116 -0.59 12.60 9.74
CA LEU A 116 -1.54 12.95 10.79
C LEU A 116 -2.13 11.69 11.44
N PHE A 117 -2.53 10.73 10.61
CA PHE A 117 -2.95 9.41 11.06
C PHE A 117 -2.79 8.37 9.96
N GLU A 118 -2.60 7.13 10.40
CA GLU A 118 -2.67 5.91 9.61
C GLU A 118 -3.53 4.93 10.42
N LEU A 119 -4.72 4.62 9.92
CA LEU A 119 -5.69 3.79 10.62
C LEU A 119 -6.26 2.72 9.68
N PRO A 120 -6.66 1.55 10.20
CA PRO A 120 -7.42 0.59 9.41
C PRO A 120 -8.69 1.27 8.87
N CYS A 121 -8.98 1.09 7.58
CA CYS A 121 -10.31 1.47 7.10
C CYS A 121 -11.35 0.53 7.70
N GLY A 122 -12.46 1.06 8.22
CA GLY A 122 -13.53 0.26 8.84
C GLY A 122 -13.37 0.15 10.35
N ALA A 123 -13.52 -1.05 10.91
CA ALA A 123 -13.33 -1.27 12.34
C ALA A 123 -11.93 -0.81 12.83
N PRO A 124 -11.86 0.00 13.90
CA PRO A 124 -10.59 0.57 14.38
C PRO A 124 -9.63 -0.46 14.98
N ASP A 125 -10.07 -1.71 15.17
CA ASP A 125 -9.22 -2.82 15.61
C ASP A 125 -8.56 -3.59 14.46
N GLY A 126 -8.85 -3.22 13.20
CA GLY A 126 -8.28 -3.84 12.00
C GLY A 126 -8.95 -5.16 11.61
N THR A 127 -10.10 -5.51 12.20
CA THR A 127 -10.78 -6.78 11.89
C THR A 127 -11.52 -6.79 10.54
N GLU A 128 -11.79 -5.61 9.97
CA GLU A 128 -12.57 -5.45 8.74
C GLU A 128 -11.75 -4.99 7.53
N ASN A 129 -10.51 -4.54 7.73
CA ASN A 129 -9.74 -3.90 6.67
C ASN A 129 -8.94 -4.89 5.81
N SER A 130 -9.07 -6.19 6.03
CA SER A 130 -8.26 -7.22 5.37
C SER A 130 -9.01 -7.98 4.28
N PHE A 131 -8.28 -8.40 3.25
CA PHE A 131 -8.80 -9.25 2.17
C PHE A 131 -7.69 -10.17 1.65
N ILE A 132 -8.10 -11.25 0.98
CA ILE A 132 -7.19 -12.25 0.41
C ILE A 132 -7.46 -12.30 -1.09
N ALA A 133 -6.40 -12.23 -1.89
CA ALA A 133 -6.51 -12.42 -3.33
C ALA A 133 -6.81 -13.88 -3.67
N ASP A 134 -7.70 -14.10 -4.63
CA ASP A 134 -8.04 -15.42 -5.12
C ASP A 134 -6.90 -16.07 -5.94
N GLU A 135 -7.15 -17.26 -6.49
CA GLU A 135 -6.16 -17.99 -7.30
C GLU A 135 -5.76 -17.27 -8.61
N ASN A 136 -6.54 -16.30 -9.06
CA ASN A 136 -6.29 -15.49 -10.25
C ASN A 136 -5.62 -14.15 -9.92
N GLY A 137 -5.42 -13.83 -8.63
CA GLY A 137 -4.92 -12.54 -8.19
C GLY A 137 -5.99 -11.45 -8.21
N HIS A 138 -7.27 -11.83 -8.09
CA HIS A 138 -8.41 -10.93 -7.98
C HIS A 138 -8.90 -10.83 -6.53
N ALA A 139 -9.41 -9.67 -6.13
CA ALA A 139 -10.13 -9.51 -4.86
C ALA A 139 -11.19 -8.41 -4.95
N ASP A 140 -12.34 -8.64 -4.31
CA ASP A 140 -13.35 -7.62 -4.04
C ASP A 140 -13.28 -7.22 -2.56
N LEU A 141 -13.41 -5.92 -2.27
CA LEU A 141 -13.51 -5.38 -0.93
C LEU A 141 -14.71 -4.44 -0.85
N TYR A 142 -15.68 -4.82 -0.02
CA TYR A 142 -16.80 -3.97 0.36
C TYR A 142 -16.71 -3.65 1.85
N LEU A 143 -16.74 -2.36 2.18
CA LEU A 143 -16.54 -1.89 3.55
C LEU A 143 -17.43 -0.68 3.85
N GLU A 144 -18.06 -0.70 5.02
CA GLU A 144 -18.68 0.49 5.61
C GLU A 144 -17.76 1.06 6.67
N MET A 145 -17.54 2.37 6.66
CA MET A 145 -16.64 3.06 7.58
C MET A 145 -17.18 4.44 7.96
N ASP A 146 -16.58 5.07 8.97
CA ASP A 146 -16.78 6.49 9.17
C ASP A 146 -16.27 7.25 7.93
N ALA A 147 -17.02 8.25 7.49
CA ALA A 147 -16.61 9.08 6.36
C ALA A 147 -15.34 9.85 6.72
N PHE A 148 -14.45 10.05 5.74
CA PHE A 148 -13.36 10.99 5.90
C PHE A 148 -13.93 12.38 6.24
N PRO A 149 -13.25 13.15 7.11
CA PRO A 149 -13.66 14.51 7.36
C PRO A 149 -13.68 15.31 6.05
N PRO A 150 -14.51 16.36 5.95
CA PRO A 150 -14.56 17.20 4.76
C PRO A 150 -13.18 17.69 4.35
N SER A 151 -12.94 17.79 3.04
CA SER A 151 -11.69 18.35 2.53
C SER A 151 -11.44 19.74 3.10
N THR A 152 -10.18 20.00 3.43
CA THR A 152 -9.67 21.35 3.74
C THR A 152 -8.53 21.67 2.77
N ASP A 153 -8.08 22.92 2.74
CA ASP A 153 -6.87 23.31 1.99
C ASP A 153 -5.58 22.86 2.71
N GLU A 154 -5.69 22.21 3.87
CA GLU A 154 -4.59 21.89 4.78
C GLU A 154 -4.37 20.37 4.95
N VAL A 155 -5.25 19.53 4.40
CA VAL A 155 -5.24 18.08 4.63
C VAL A 155 -5.54 17.33 3.35
N ILE A 156 -4.72 16.33 3.03
CA ILE A 156 -5.00 15.30 2.03
C ILE A 156 -5.25 13.95 2.69
N TYR A 157 -6.01 13.11 2.01
CA TYR A 157 -6.30 11.75 2.44
C TYR A 157 -5.80 10.76 1.40
N GLU A 158 -5.38 9.60 1.87
CA GLU A 158 -4.90 8.52 1.05
C GLU A 158 -5.62 7.23 1.46
N LEU A 159 -5.98 6.44 0.45
CA LEU A 159 -6.32 5.04 0.62
C LEU A 159 -5.14 4.19 0.15
N ALA A 160 -4.54 3.42 1.06
CA ALA A 160 -3.36 2.61 0.77
C ALA A 160 -3.65 1.12 0.97
N VAL A 161 -3.16 0.28 0.06
CA VAL A 161 -3.23 -1.18 0.14
C VAL A 161 -1.85 -1.72 0.46
N ALA A 162 -1.73 -2.39 1.61
CA ALA A 162 -0.52 -3.09 2.03
C ALA A 162 -0.64 -4.59 1.73
N TYR A 163 0.39 -5.17 1.10
CA TYR A 163 0.63 -6.60 1.01
C TYR A 163 1.43 -7.10 2.22
N HIS A 164 1.02 -8.23 2.80
CA HIS A 164 1.70 -8.86 3.94
C HIS A 164 2.46 -10.10 3.52
N SER A 165 3.79 -9.98 3.43
CA SER A 165 4.67 -11.06 2.96
C SER A 165 4.85 -12.20 3.97
N ASP A 166 4.48 -12.00 5.23
CA ASP A 166 4.41 -13.04 6.26
C ASP A 166 3.04 -13.75 6.32
N GLY A 167 2.09 -13.35 5.47
CA GLY A 167 0.75 -13.93 5.39
C GLY A 167 -0.14 -13.63 6.60
N GLN A 168 0.16 -12.59 7.38
CA GLN A 168 -0.58 -12.22 8.59
C GLN A 168 -1.06 -10.77 8.53
N THR A 169 -2.17 -10.49 9.21
CA THR A 169 -2.60 -9.11 9.52
C THR A 169 -2.00 -8.68 10.86
N HIS A 170 -1.77 -7.39 11.06
CA HIS A 170 -1.17 -6.84 12.28
C HIS A 170 -2.13 -6.01 13.15
N GLY A 171 -3.44 -6.22 13.01
CA GLY A 171 -4.47 -5.54 13.79
C GLY A 171 -4.50 -4.04 13.50
N ILE A 172 -4.21 -3.22 14.51
CA ILE A 172 -4.28 -1.76 14.41
C ILE A 172 -3.10 -1.11 13.67
N SER A 173 -2.05 -1.86 13.34
CA SER A 173 -0.87 -1.37 12.62
C SER A 173 -0.74 -2.04 11.26
N VAL A 174 -0.15 -1.33 10.28
CA VAL A 174 0.18 -1.91 8.97
C VAL A 174 1.12 -3.11 9.12
N GLY A 175 2.11 -3.00 10.00
CA GLY A 175 3.13 -4.02 10.21
C GLY A 175 4.51 -3.37 10.27
N GLU A 176 5.56 -4.18 10.17
CA GLU A 176 6.92 -3.68 9.98
C GLU A 176 7.15 -3.42 8.48
N TYR A 177 7.09 -2.15 8.10
CA TYR A 177 7.35 -1.70 6.74
C TYR A 177 8.65 -2.28 6.16
N SER A 178 8.58 -2.63 4.88
CA SER A 178 9.67 -3.21 4.07
C SER A 178 10.12 -4.61 4.48
N LYS A 179 9.75 -5.06 5.69
CA LYS A 179 10.11 -6.36 6.25
C LYS A 179 8.97 -7.37 6.11
N ASN A 180 7.77 -7.04 6.55
CA ASN A 180 6.59 -7.88 6.37
C ASN A 180 5.39 -7.18 5.75
N ALA A 181 5.29 -5.86 5.84
CA ALA A 181 4.23 -5.09 5.19
C ALA A 181 4.79 -4.19 4.07
N HIS A 182 4.09 -4.18 2.94
CA HIS A 182 4.55 -3.52 1.72
C HIS A 182 3.42 -2.76 1.06
N ILE A 183 3.51 -1.43 1.00
CA ILE A 183 2.53 -0.61 0.28
C ILE A 183 2.65 -0.93 -1.22
N LEU A 184 1.53 -1.37 -1.80
CA LEU A 184 1.45 -1.86 -3.17
C LEU A 184 0.65 -0.91 -4.06
N LEU A 185 -0.47 -0.41 -3.56
CA LEU A 185 -1.37 0.50 -4.27
C LEU A 185 -1.74 1.65 -3.33
N PHE A 186 -1.88 2.85 -3.86
CA PHE A 186 -2.46 3.96 -3.11
C PHE A 186 -3.26 4.89 -4.03
N TYR A 187 -4.10 5.72 -3.41
CA TYR A 187 -4.81 6.80 -4.07
C TYR A 187 -4.99 7.99 -3.13
N ASP A 188 -4.33 9.09 -3.49
CA ASP A 188 -4.50 10.39 -2.85
C ASP A 188 -5.73 11.11 -3.36
N PHE A 189 -6.49 11.71 -2.44
CA PHE A 189 -7.68 12.47 -2.78
C PHE A 189 -8.06 13.50 -1.73
N LEU A 190 -8.88 14.43 -2.20
CA LEU A 190 -9.62 15.37 -1.36
C LEU A 190 -11.08 14.88 -1.31
N PRO A 191 -11.60 14.49 -0.13
CA PRO A 191 -12.99 14.06 0.01
C PRO A 191 -13.94 15.11 -0.55
N PRO A 192 -14.95 14.72 -1.34
CA PRO A 192 -15.94 15.67 -1.84
C PRO A 192 -16.70 16.34 -0.69
N GLU A 193 -17.09 17.61 -0.87
CA GLU A 193 -17.98 18.35 0.04
C GLU A 193 -19.36 17.67 0.22
#